data_AF-A0A151SQX5-F1
#
_entry.id   AF-A0A151SQX5-F1
#
_cell.length_a   1.000
_cell.length_b   1.000
_cell.length_c   1.000
_cell.angle_alpha   90.00
_cell.angle_beta   90.00
_cell.angle_gamma   90.00
#
_symmetry.space_group_name_H-M   'P 1'
#
loop_
_entity.id
_entity.type
_entity.pdbx_description
1 polymer ?
#
loop_
_entity_poly.entity_id
_entity_poly.type
_entity_poly.pdbx_seq_one_letter_code
_entity_poly.pdbx_strand_id
1 'polypeptide(L)'
;MRMRMIVADSIKTTLPKTENVKEFMGFVGERSQTTNKFFAETLMSTLTIMKFDGSRTMHEHVIEMINIAARLKSFGMAVNENFLGNVLLSCGIDV
;
A
#
# COMPACT_ATOMS: atom_id res chain seq x y z
N MET A 1 -11.80 24.62 21.83
CA MET A 1 -12.41 23.31 21.56
C MET A 1 -11.40 22.21 21.88
N ARG A 2 -11.81 21.13 22.56
CA ARG A 2 -10.97 19.97 22.88
C ARG A 2 -11.56 18.75 22.16
N MET A 3 -10.86 18.19 21.17
CA MET A 3 -11.23 16.90 20.59
C MET A 3 -10.89 15.78 21.60
N ARG A 4 -11.90 15.00 22.00
CA ARG A 4 -11.69 13.76 22.75
C ARG A 4 -11.58 12.62 21.74
N MET A 5 -10.39 12.02 21.65
CA MET A 5 -10.20 10.81 20.84
C MET A 5 -10.77 9.62 21.61
N ILE A 6 -11.98 9.18 21.24
CA ILE A 6 -12.56 7.93 21.75
C ILE A 6 -11.95 6.81 20.92
N VAL A 7 -10.97 6.12 21.50
CA VAL A 7 -10.41 4.91 20.89
C VAL A 7 -11.46 3.81 21.00
N ALA A 8 -11.90 3.27 19.85
CA ALA A 8 -12.87 2.19 19.79
C ALA A 8 -12.37 0.97 20.59
N ASP A 9 -13.25 0.32 21.35
CA ASP A 9 -12.86 -0.80 22.21
C ASP A 9 -12.34 -2.01 21.41
N SER A 10 -12.71 -2.13 20.12
CA SER A 10 -12.13 -3.10 19.18
C SER A 10 -10.63 -2.90 18.93
N ILE A 11 -10.14 -1.66 19.07
CA ILE A 11 -8.70 -1.33 18.98
C ILE A 11 -8.00 -1.69 20.29
N LYS A 12 -8.66 -1.52 21.45
CA LYS A 12 -8.09 -1.93 22.75
C LYS A 12 -7.95 -3.44 22.88
N THR A 13 -8.90 -4.22 22.38
CA THR A 13 -8.87 -5.69 22.47
C THR A 13 -7.84 -6.34 21.57
N THR A 14 -7.41 -5.65 20.52
CA THR A 14 -6.39 -6.13 19.60
C THR A 14 -4.95 -5.80 20.02
N LEU A 15 -4.78 -4.98 21.07
CA LEU A 15 -3.48 -4.74 21.69
C LEU A 15 -3.19 -5.84 22.72
N PRO A 16 -1.96 -6.39 22.75
CA PRO A 16 -1.60 -7.41 23.70
C PRO A 16 -1.62 -6.81 25.12
N LYS A 17 -2.16 -7.56 26.07
CA LYS A 17 -2.11 -7.21 27.49
C LYS A 17 -0.72 -7.58 28.04
N THR A 18 0.29 -6.79 27.69
CA THR A 18 1.68 -7.01 28.17
C THR A 18 2.17 -5.76 28.88
N GLU A 19 2.58 -5.87 30.14
CA GLU A 19 3.25 -4.78 30.88
C GLU A 19 4.70 -4.56 30.40
N ASN A 20 5.26 -5.50 29.64
CA ASN A 20 6.61 -5.43 29.12
C ASN A 20 6.67 -4.62 27.81
N VAL A 21 7.33 -3.46 27.86
CA VAL A 21 7.57 -2.58 26.71
C VAL A 21 8.24 -3.33 25.54
N LYS A 22 9.15 -4.25 25.82
CA LYS A 22 9.87 -5.02 24.78
C LYS A 22 8.93 -5.95 24.00
N GLU A 23 8.01 -6.63 24.69
CA GLU A 23 7.02 -7.50 24.06
C GLU A 23 6.00 -6.70 23.25
N PHE A 24 5.55 -5.57 23.80
CA PHE A 24 4.68 -4.64 23.09
C PHE A 24 5.33 -4.12 21.80
N MET A 25 6.59 -3.68 21.85
CA MET A 25 7.33 -3.23 20.67
C MET A 25 7.51 -4.35 19.63
N GLY A 26 7.77 -5.59 20.07
CA GLY A 26 7.81 -6.76 19.20
C GLY A 26 6.49 -6.99 18.47
N PHE A 27 5.37 -7.01 19.21
CA PHE A 27 4.03 -7.17 18.64
C PHE A 27 3.67 -6.07 17.63
N VAL A 28 3.98 -4.81 17.94
CA VAL A 28 3.77 -3.68 17.03
C VAL A 28 4.59 -3.85 15.75
N GLY A 29 5.85 -4.29 15.88
CA GLY A 29 6.72 -4.61 14.74
C GLY A 29 6.15 -5.72 13.86
N GLU A 30 5.75 -6.85 14.45
CA GLU A 30 5.16 -7.99 13.72
C GLU A 30 3.86 -7.62 13.00
N ARG A 31 2.96 -6.89 13.68
CA ARG A 31 1.74 -6.39 13.05
C ARG A 31 2.03 -5.42 11.93
N SER A 32 2.96 -4.48 12.14
CA SER A 32 3.36 -3.53 11.10
C SER A 32 3.93 -4.24 9.87
N GLN A 33 4.79 -5.24 10.05
CA GLN A 33 5.32 -6.06 8.96
C GLN A 33 4.22 -6.82 8.23
N THR A 34 3.29 -7.42 8.97
CA THR A 34 2.14 -8.15 8.39
C THR A 34 1.24 -7.21 7.59
N THR A 35 0.95 -6.02 8.11
CA THR A 35 0.17 -4.98 7.42
C THR A 35 0.92 -4.48 6.18
N ASN A 36 2.23 -4.25 6.27
CA ASN A 36 3.05 -3.82 5.13
C ASN A 36 3.04 -4.87 4.01
N LYS A 37 3.12 -6.17 4.35
CA LYS A 37 3.01 -7.27 3.38
C LYS A 37 1.67 -7.27 2.66
N PHE A 38 0.57 -7.23 3.41
CA PHE A 38 -0.78 -7.19 2.84
C PHE A 38 -0.99 -5.95 1.97
N PHE A 39 -0.45 -4.81 2.40
CA PHE A 39 -0.56 -3.56 1.67
C PHE A 39 0.23 -3.60 0.35
N ALA A 40 1.44 -4.15 0.36
CA ALA A 40 2.22 -4.34 -0.85
C ALA A 40 1.56 -5.33 -1.83
N GLU A 41 0.97 -6.42 -1.33
CA GLU A 41 0.19 -7.36 -2.14
C GLU A 41 -1.03 -6.68 -2.78
N THR A 42 -1.75 -5.86 -2.01
CA THR A 42 -2.88 -5.07 -2.51
C THR A 42 -2.43 -4.12 -3.63
N LEU A 43 -1.34 -3.38 -3.43
CA LEU A 43 -0.79 -2.48 -4.43
C LEU A 43 -0.34 -3.20 -5.71
N MET A 44 0.30 -4.37 -5.58
CA MET A 44 0.69 -5.21 -6.73
C MET A 44 -0.54 -5.67 -7.52
N SER A 45 -1.58 -6.11 -6.82
CA SER A 45 -2.85 -6.51 -7.44
C SER A 45 -3.48 -5.32 -8.17
N THR A 46 -3.59 -4.16 -7.52
CA THR A 46 -4.07 -2.92 -8.14
C THR A 46 -3.30 -2.57 -9.40
N LEU A 47 -1.96 -2.62 -9.34
CA LEU A 47 -1.10 -2.31 -10.49
C LEU A 47 -1.33 -3.26 -11.67
N THR A 48 -1.56 -4.55 -11.40
CA THR A 48 -1.72 -5.59 -12.45
C THR A 48 -3.10 -5.56 -13.10
N ILE A 49 -4.14 -5.16 -12.36
CA ILE A 49 -5.51 -5.05 -12.88
C ILE A 49 -5.83 -3.66 -13.44
N MET A 50 -4.92 -2.70 -13.24
CA MET A 50 -5.12 -1.31 -13.66
C MET A 50 -5.22 -1.26 -15.18
N LYS A 51 -6.35 -0.77 -15.67
CA LYS A 51 -6.61 -0.56 -17.10
C LYS A 51 -7.04 0.88 -17.31
N PHE A 52 -6.69 1.42 -18.47
CA PHE A 52 -7.17 2.71 -18.89
C PHE A 52 -8.62 2.56 -19.40
N ASP A 53 -9.56 3.19 -18.71
CA ASP A 53 -11.00 3.12 -19.01
C ASP A 53 -11.53 4.38 -19.72
N GLY A 54 -10.65 5.35 -20.02
CA GLY A 54 -11.02 6.61 -20.65
C GLY A 54 -11.78 7.59 -19.75
N SER A 55 -11.99 7.27 -18.46
CA SER A 55 -12.67 8.16 -17.50
C SER A 55 -11.81 9.36 -17.08
N ARG A 56 -10.49 9.20 -17.15
CA ARG A 56 -9.48 10.18 -16.76
C ARG A 56 -8.48 10.38 -17.89
N THR A 57 -7.66 11.44 -17.81
CA THR A 57 -6.61 11.66 -18.81
C THR A 57 -5.51 10.60 -18.70
N MET A 58 -4.82 10.32 -19.81
CA MET A 58 -3.68 9.39 -19.82
C MET A 58 -2.59 9.82 -18.83
N HIS A 59 -2.34 11.12 -18.71
CA HIS A 59 -1.35 11.65 -17.78
C HIS A 59 -1.71 11.34 -16.31
N GLU A 60 -2.97 11.50 -15.93
CA GLU A 60 -3.43 11.13 -14.58
C GLU A 60 -3.30 9.62 -14.33
N HIS A 61 -3.60 8.81 -15.33
CA HIS A 61 -3.47 7.36 -15.25
C HIS A 61 -2.01 6.92 -15.03
N VAL A 62 -1.07 7.48 -15.81
CA VAL A 62 0.36 7.20 -15.67
C VAL A 62 0.90 7.65 -14.31
N ILE A 63 0.50 8.83 -13.83
CA ILE A 63 0.91 9.30 -12.49
C ILE A 63 0.44 8.34 -11.41
N GLU A 64 -0.78 7.82 -11.51
CA GLU A 64 -1.29 6.85 -10.54
C GLU A 64 -0.48 5.56 -10.52
N MET A 65 -0.11 5.04 -11.70
CA MET A 65 0.76 3.86 -11.83
C MET A 65 2.16 4.11 -11.24
N ILE A 66 2.78 5.26 -11.53
CA ILE A 66 4.08 5.65 -10.98
C ILE A 66 4.01 5.77 -9.45
N ASN A 67 2.93 6.34 -8.92
CA ASN A 67 2.75 6.45 -7.47
C ASN A 67 2.62 5.07 -6.80
N ILE A 68 1.89 4.13 -7.41
CA ILE A 68 1.81 2.75 -6.91
C ILE A 68 3.20 2.08 -6.93
N ALA A 69 3.96 2.22 -8.02
CA ALA A 69 5.31 1.68 -8.12
C ALA A 69 6.27 2.29 -7.06
N ALA A 70 6.19 3.60 -6.83
CA ALA A 70 6.98 4.27 -5.79
C ALA A 70 6.63 3.77 -4.38
N ARG A 71 5.35 3.53 -4.10
CA ARG A 71 4.90 2.95 -2.82
C ARG A 71 5.39 1.52 -2.66
N LEU A 72 5.34 0.69 -3.70
CA LEU A 72 5.90 -0.67 -3.67
C LEU A 72 7.41 -0.65 -3.36
N LYS A 73 8.15 0.27 -3.98
CA LYS A 73 9.57 0.49 -3.70
C LYS A 73 9.83 0.83 -2.23
N SER A 74 8.94 1.60 -1.58
CA SER A 74 9.06 1.91 -0.15
C SER A 74 8.92 0.69 0.77
N PHE A 75 8.28 -0.39 0.30
CA PHE A 75 8.22 -1.69 0.99
C PHE A 75 9.39 -2.62 0.64
N GLY A 76 10.39 -2.14 -0.11
CA GLY A 76 11.50 -2.96 -0.61
C GLY A 76 11.13 -3.84 -1.81
N MET A 77 9.93 -3.68 -2.38
CA MET A 77 9.52 -4.37 -3.60
C MET A 77 9.88 -3.50 -4.81
N ALA A 78 11.04 -3.77 -5.42
CA ALA A 78 11.42 -3.14 -6.66
C ALA A 78 10.52 -3.65 -7.81
N VAL A 79 9.74 -2.76 -8.40
CA VAL A 79 8.96 -3.06 -9.60
C VAL A 79 9.90 -2.95 -10.80
N ASN A 80 10.00 -4.02 -11.59
CA ASN A 80 10.86 -4.07 -12.77
C ASN A 80 10.38 -3.06 -13.84
N GLU A 81 11.30 -2.33 -14.47
CA GLU A 81 10.98 -1.38 -15.55
C GLU A 81 10.27 -2.04 -16.73
N ASN A 82 10.64 -3.27 -17.10
CA ASN A 82 9.94 -4.07 -18.10
C ASN A 82 8.50 -4.42 -17.66
N PHE A 83 8.27 -4.64 -16.36
CA PHE A 83 6.92 -4.86 -15.86
C PHE A 83 6.08 -3.59 -16.00
N LEU A 84 6.62 -2.43 -15.59
CA LEU A 84 5.93 -1.15 -15.76
C LEU A 84 5.67 -0.83 -17.24
N GLY A 85 6.64 -1.07 -18.12
CA GLY A 85 6.48 -0.92 -19.57
C GLY A 85 5.37 -1.79 -20.13
N ASN A 86 5.27 -3.05 -19.70
CA ASN A 86 4.19 -3.94 -20.10
C ASN A 86 2.81 -3.46 -19.60
N VAL A 87 2.71 -2.97 -18.36
CA VAL A 87 1.43 -2.44 -17.85
C VAL A 87 1.06 -1.15 -18.60
N LEU A 88 2.02 -0.28 -18.92
CA LEU A 88 1.80 0.94 -19.71
C LEU A 88 1.32 0.61 -21.14
N LEU A 89 1.98 -0.32 -21.84
CA LEU A 89 1.53 -0.80 -23.15
C LEU A 89 0.12 -1.40 -23.07
N SER A 90 -0.18 -2.15 -22.00
CA SER A 90 -1.51 -2.75 -21.82
C SER A 90 -2.64 -1.72 -21.64
N CYS A 91 -2.29 -0.49 -21.28
CA CYS A 91 -3.20 0.66 -21.22
C CYS A 91 -3.39 1.38 -22.55
N GLY A 92 -2.79 0.89 -23.64
CA GLY A 92 -2.86 1.55 -24.95
C GLY A 92 -2.01 2.83 -25.03
N ILE A 93 -1.00 2.95 -24.16
CA ILE A 93 0.04 3.97 -24.30
C ILE A 93 1.04 3.44 -25.33
N ASP A 94 1.01 3.94 -26.56
CA ASP A 94 2.14 3.78 -27.48
C ASP A 94 3.31 4.64 -26.95
N VAL A 95 4.42 3.98 -26.58
CA VAL A 95 5.68 4.62 -26.15
C VAL A 95 6.57 4.88 -27.35
#